data_AF-L7LQN5-F1
#
_entry.id   AF-L7LQN5-F1
#
_cell.length_a   1.000
_cell.length_b   1.000
_cell.length_c   1.000
_cell.angle_alpha   90.00
_cell.angle_beta   90.00
_cell.angle_gamma   90.00
#
_symmetry.space_group_name_H-M   'P 1'
#
loop_
_entity.id
_entity.type
_entity.pdbx_description
1 polymer ?
#
loop_
_entity_poly.entity_id
_entity_poly.type
_entity_poly.pdbx_seq_one_letter_code
_entity_poly.pdbx_strand_id
1 'polypeptide(L)'
;MNLRASQFFFNVIIFFILSTLCRESREARKPAPGCYKLNEVYKTCASGNCAESTCRKPTIGPRCRRNCVKGCFCARGYYREDVSGYRLCVEWIECPPNSTPPFSWYRRRHRRRH
;
A
#
# COMPACT_ATOMS: atom_id res chain seq x y z
N MET A 1 -3.70 44.67 28.45
CA MET A 1 -3.85 43.33 27.84
C MET A 1 -2.61 42.52 28.18
N ASN A 2 -2.75 41.46 28.99
CA ASN A 2 -1.62 40.74 29.59
C ASN A 2 -0.92 39.84 28.57
N LEU A 3 0.31 40.19 28.15
CA LEU A 3 1.11 39.42 27.18
C LEU A 3 1.30 37.95 27.58
N ARG A 4 1.29 37.65 28.89
CA ARG A 4 1.37 36.28 29.43
C ARG A 4 0.15 35.44 29.05
N ALA A 5 -1.05 36.01 29.14
CA ALA A 5 -2.28 35.32 28.77
C ALA A 5 -2.27 34.97 27.27
N SER A 6 -1.81 35.90 26.43
CA SER A 6 -1.67 35.70 24.98
C SER A 6 -0.75 34.51 24.65
N GLN A 7 0.41 34.41 25.30
CA GLN A 7 1.34 33.28 25.12
C GLN A 7 0.74 31.93 25.55
N PHE A 8 -0.07 31.89 26.61
CA PHE A 8 -0.76 30.65 27.00
C PHE A 8 -1.72 30.18 25.90
N PHE A 9 -2.49 31.08 25.30
CA PHE A 9 -3.41 30.72 24.22
C PHE A 9 -2.67 30.18 22.99
N PHE A 10 -1.54 30.80 22.59
CA PHE A 10 -0.74 30.30 21.47
C PHE A 10 -0.19 28.88 21.72
N ASN A 11 0.31 28.59 22.93
CA ASN A 11 0.80 27.25 23.26
C ASN A 11 -0.30 26.19 23.27
N VAL A 12 -1.50 26.52 23.75
CA VAL A 12 -2.66 25.62 23.73
C VAL A 12 -3.06 25.31 22.29
N ILE A 13 -3.16 26.33 21.42
CA ILE A 13 -3.50 26.14 20.00
C ILE A 13 -2.45 25.27 19.31
N ILE A 14 -1.15 25.52 19.53
CA ILE A 14 -0.06 24.71 18.95
C ILE A 14 -0.18 23.23 19.37
N PHE A 15 -0.47 22.95 20.64
CA PHE A 15 -0.64 21.58 21.14
C PHE A 15 -1.86 20.87 20.54
N PHE A 16 -2.98 21.60 20.39
CA PHE A 16 -4.18 21.07 19.73
C PHE A 16 -3.94 20.79 18.23
N ILE A 17 -3.22 21.66 17.53
CA ILE A 17 -2.87 21.45 16.11
C ILE A 17 -1.88 20.28 15.95
N LEU A 18 -0.87 20.16 16.82
CA LEU A 18 0.10 19.06 16.77
C LEU A 18 -0.56 17.70 17.02
N SER A 19 -1.55 17.65 17.93
CA SER A 19 -2.31 16.43 18.22
C SER A 19 -3.31 16.07 17.11
N THR A 20 -3.98 17.04 16.47
CA THR A 20 -4.90 16.77 15.35
C THR A 20 -4.17 16.37 14.06
N LEU A 21 -3.02 16.98 13.74
CA LEU A 21 -2.17 16.55 12.62
C LEU A 21 -1.66 15.10 12.79
N CYS A 22 -1.50 14.63 14.03
CA CYS A 22 -1.16 13.23 14.31
C CYS A 22 -2.35 12.27 14.09
N ARG A 23 -3.59 12.75 14.17
CA ARG A 23 -4.82 11.92 14.11
C ARG A 23 -5.19 11.51 12.67
N GLU A 24 -4.88 12.33 11.67
CA GLU A 24 -5.21 12.09 10.25
C GLU A 24 -4.50 10.84 9.67
N SER A 25 -3.31 10.50 10.17
CA SER A 25 -2.44 9.50 9.52
C SER A 25 -2.71 8.04 9.89
N ARG A 26 -3.52 7.77 10.92
CA ARG A 26 -3.69 6.39 11.46
C ARG A 26 -4.89 5.62 10.91
N GLU A 27 -5.78 6.27 10.17
CA GLU A 27 -6.98 5.61 9.62
C GLU A 27 -6.75 5.02 8.22
N ALA A 28 -5.67 5.41 7.53
CA ALA A 28 -5.51 5.16 6.10
C ALA A 28 -4.88 3.80 5.71
N ARG A 29 -4.41 2.97 6.64
CA ARG A 29 -3.75 1.70 6.29
C ARG A 29 -3.97 0.64 7.36
N LYS A 30 -5.19 0.14 7.54
CA LYS A 30 -5.40 -1.11 8.29
C LYS A 30 -5.32 -2.30 7.32
N PRO A 31 -4.60 -3.38 7.67
CA PRO A 31 -4.68 -4.64 6.95
C PRO A 31 -6.13 -5.13 6.82
N ALA A 32 -6.45 -5.89 5.77
CA ALA A 32 -7.75 -6.55 5.68
C ALA A 32 -7.96 -7.50 6.88
N PRO A 33 -9.21 -7.69 7.34
CA PRO A 33 -9.51 -8.66 8.40
C PRO A 33 -8.91 -10.04 8.10
N GLY A 34 -8.16 -10.59 9.05
CA GLY A 34 -7.47 -11.88 8.90
C GLY A 34 -6.09 -11.82 8.24
N CYS A 35 -5.62 -10.63 7.83
CA CYS A 35 -4.27 -10.40 7.33
C CYS A 35 -3.51 -9.44 8.25
N TYR A 36 -2.19 -9.60 8.30
CA TYR A 36 -1.33 -8.81 9.20
C TYR A 36 -0.56 -7.71 8.46
N LYS A 37 -0.38 -7.82 7.13
CA LYS A 37 0.38 -6.84 6.34
C LYS A 37 -0.55 -5.89 5.60
N LEU A 38 -0.04 -4.69 5.38
CA LEU A 38 -0.73 -3.67 4.60
C LEU A 38 -0.93 -4.12 3.16
N ASN A 39 -2.01 -3.63 2.56
CA ASN A 39 -2.36 -3.89 1.17
C ASN A 39 -2.52 -5.37 0.82
N GLU A 40 -2.82 -6.21 1.82
CA GLU A 40 -3.23 -7.59 1.64
C GLU A 40 -4.75 -7.73 1.77
N VAL A 41 -5.29 -8.71 1.05
CA VAL A 41 -6.69 -9.14 1.12
C VAL A 41 -6.73 -10.64 1.35
N TYR A 42 -7.62 -11.08 2.24
CA TYR A 42 -7.85 -12.50 2.44
C TYR A 42 -8.69 -13.06 1.28
N LYS A 43 -8.23 -14.13 0.64
CA LYS A 43 -8.96 -14.84 -0.41
C LYS A 43 -9.25 -16.27 0.04
N THR A 44 -10.49 -16.72 -0.15
CA THR A 44 -10.96 -18.07 0.17
C THR A 44 -10.68 -19.10 -0.93
N CYS A 45 -10.45 -18.63 -2.16
CA CYS A 45 -9.95 -19.44 -3.26
C CYS A 45 -9.15 -18.54 -4.20
N ALA A 46 -7.84 -18.78 -4.29
CA ALA A 46 -6.96 -18.12 -5.24
C ALA A 46 -6.06 -19.16 -5.91
N SER A 47 -5.72 -18.94 -7.18
CA SER A 47 -4.79 -19.78 -7.92
C SER A 47 -3.39 -19.71 -7.31
N GLY A 48 -2.77 -20.83 -6.98
CA GLY A 48 -1.45 -20.84 -6.35
C GLY A 48 -0.33 -20.15 -7.16
N ASN A 49 -0.46 -20.04 -8.49
CA ASN A 49 0.53 -19.38 -9.36
C ASN A 49 0.07 -18.05 -9.96
N CYS A 50 -1.15 -17.62 -9.64
CA CYS A 50 -1.78 -16.39 -10.14
C CYS A 50 -2.57 -15.64 -9.07
N ALA A 51 -2.36 -15.94 -7.79
CA ALA A 51 -3.14 -15.34 -6.72
C ALA A 51 -2.88 -13.82 -6.58
N GLU A 52 -1.68 -13.39 -6.95
CA GLU A 52 -1.20 -12.02 -6.83
C GLU A 52 -0.08 -11.73 -7.85
N SER A 53 0.18 -10.44 -8.06
CA SER A 53 1.32 -9.94 -8.81
C SER A 53 2.54 -9.75 -7.91
N THR A 54 3.73 -9.97 -8.45
CA THR A 54 5.01 -9.68 -7.77
C THR A 54 5.73 -8.55 -8.50
N CYS A 55 6.74 -7.95 -7.88
CA CYS A 55 7.58 -6.96 -8.58
C CYS A 55 8.27 -7.57 -9.81
N ARG A 56 8.67 -8.85 -9.75
CA ARG A 56 9.27 -9.56 -10.91
C ARG A 56 8.25 -9.98 -11.97
N LYS A 57 6.98 -10.17 -11.59
CA LYS A 57 5.90 -10.60 -12.47
C LYS A 57 4.64 -9.79 -12.16
N PRO A 58 4.57 -8.55 -12.66
CA PRO A 58 3.45 -7.67 -12.31
C PRO A 58 2.16 -7.99 -13.09
N THR A 59 2.28 -8.73 -14.19
CA THR A 59 1.15 -9.19 -15.00
C THR A 59 0.89 -10.66 -14.74
N ILE A 60 -0.33 -10.97 -14.29
CA ILE A 60 -0.80 -12.35 -14.14
C ILE A 60 -1.02 -12.94 -15.53
N GLY A 61 -0.41 -14.10 -15.79
CA GLY A 61 -0.48 -14.77 -17.09
C GLY A 61 -1.73 -15.64 -17.24
N PRO A 62 -2.06 -16.11 -18.46
CA PRO A 62 -3.27 -16.89 -18.73
C PRO A 62 -3.26 -18.29 -18.12
N ARG A 63 -2.07 -18.85 -17.83
CA ARG A 63 -1.89 -20.22 -17.33
C ARG A 63 -2.01 -20.30 -15.80
N CYS A 64 -3.20 -20.03 -15.28
CA CYS A 64 -3.48 -20.10 -13.85
C CYS A 64 -3.99 -21.48 -13.44
N ARG A 65 -3.40 -22.04 -12.38
CA ARG A 65 -3.90 -23.29 -11.77
C ARG A 65 -5.25 -23.03 -11.08
N ARG A 66 -6.13 -24.02 -11.08
CA ARG A 66 -7.41 -23.97 -10.34
C ARG A 66 -7.31 -24.65 -8.98
N ASN A 67 -6.15 -24.56 -8.33
CA ASN A 67 -5.98 -25.00 -6.95
C ASN A 67 -6.45 -23.88 -6.03
N CYS A 68 -7.60 -24.03 -5.37
CA CYS A 68 -8.13 -23.04 -4.43
C CYS A 68 -7.25 -22.92 -3.19
N VAL A 69 -6.24 -22.05 -3.25
CA VAL A 69 -5.38 -21.73 -2.10
C VAL A 69 -6.02 -20.61 -1.29
N LYS A 70 -6.16 -20.83 0.01
CA LYS A 70 -6.63 -19.84 0.98
C LYS A 70 -5.45 -19.05 1.54
N GLY A 71 -5.63 -17.75 1.78
CA GLY A 71 -4.60 -16.95 2.44
C GLY A 71 -4.69 -15.46 2.13
N CYS A 72 -3.67 -14.73 2.59
CA CYS A 72 -3.50 -13.31 2.36
C CYS A 72 -2.68 -13.06 1.11
N PHE A 73 -3.22 -12.27 0.19
CA PHE A 73 -2.62 -11.96 -1.09
C PHE A 73 -2.63 -10.45 -1.32
N CYS A 74 -1.68 -9.92 -2.08
CA CYS A 74 -1.66 -8.50 -2.41
C CYS A 74 -2.96 -8.08 -3.10
N ALA A 75 -3.49 -6.95 -2.64
CA ALA A 75 -4.63 -6.30 -3.25
C ALA A 75 -4.31 -5.86 -4.68
N ARG A 76 -5.36 -5.67 -5.49
CA ARG A 76 -5.19 -5.28 -6.89
C ARG A 76 -4.44 -3.94 -6.98
N GLY A 77 -3.38 -3.90 -7.79
CA GLY A 77 -2.55 -2.72 -7.96
C GLY A 77 -1.32 -2.65 -7.06
N TYR A 78 -1.20 -3.59 -6.11
CA TYR A 78 -0.01 -3.80 -5.29
C TYR A 78 0.76 -5.03 -5.76
N TYR A 79 2.06 -5.02 -5.50
CA TYR A 79 3.01 -6.02 -5.95
C TYR A 79 3.74 -6.57 -4.74
N ARG A 80 3.86 -7.90 -4.65
CA ARG A 80 4.67 -8.49 -3.60
C ARG A 80 6.14 -8.25 -3.88
N GLU A 81 6.79 -7.56 -2.95
CA GLU A 81 8.24 -7.38 -2.87
C GLU A 81 8.88 -8.72 -2.50
N ASP A 82 9.46 -9.42 -3.46
CA ASP A 82 10.04 -10.76 -3.28
C ASP A 82 11.57 -10.76 -3.13
N VAL A 83 12.20 -9.57 -3.12
CA VAL A 83 13.66 -9.41 -3.08
C VAL A 83 14.19 -9.14 -1.68
N SER A 84 13.54 -8.25 -0.93
CA SER A 84 14.02 -7.76 0.38
C SER A 84 13.70 -8.68 1.58
N GLY A 85 13.01 -9.80 1.36
CA GLY A 85 12.63 -10.74 2.42
C GLY A 85 11.41 -10.32 3.27
N TYR A 86 11.08 -9.03 3.35
CA TYR A 86 9.94 -8.53 4.13
C TYR A 86 8.57 -8.92 3.53
N ARG A 87 8.52 -9.25 2.23
CA ARG A 87 7.32 -9.72 1.51
C ARG A 87 6.11 -8.79 1.65
N LEU A 88 6.35 -7.48 1.61
CA LEU A 88 5.30 -6.45 1.68
C LEU A 88 4.62 -6.28 0.32
N CYS A 89 3.35 -5.84 0.35
CA CYS A 89 2.60 -5.48 -0.84
C CYS A 89 2.75 -3.98 -1.08
N VAL A 90 3.58 -3.64 -2.06
CA VAL A 90 4.04 -2.28 -2.34
C VAL A 90 3.44 -1.74 -3.63
N GLU A 91 3.46 -0.43 -3.80
CA GLU A 91 3.12 0.15 -5.10
C GLU A 91 4.21 -0.17 -6.13
N TRP A 92 3.87 -0.11 -7.42
CA TRP A 92 4.85 -0.38 -8.48
C TRP A 92 6.11 0.50 -8.37
N ILE A 93 5.95 1.77 -7.96
CA ILE A 93 7.06 2.72 -7.86
C ILE A 93 8.06 2.37 -6.75
N GLU A 94 7.64 1.53 -5.80
CA GLU A 94 8.43 1.07 -4.67
C GLU A 94 9.14 -0.26 -4.97
N CYS A 95 8.83 -0.91 -6.10
CA CYS A 95 9.53 -2.11 -6.53
C CYS A 95 11.01 -1.81 -6.88
N PRO A 96 11.92 -2.80 -6.71
CA PRO A 96 13.33 -2.64 -7.02
C PRO A 96 13.56 -2.36 -8.50
N PRO A 97 14.67 -1.70 -8.88
CA PRO A 97 14.91 -1.26 -10.26
C PRO A 97 15.04 -2.41 -11.28
N ASN A 98 15.37 -3.62 -10.84
CA ASN A 98 15.41 -4.81 -11.70
C ASN A 98 14.03 -5.44 -11.96
N SER A 99 12.95 -4.69 -11.71
CA SER A 99 11.57 -5.12 -11.92
C SER A 99 11.09 -4.75 -13.33
N THR A 100 10.29 -5.62 -13.96
CA THR A 100 9.73 -5.35 -15.30
C THR A 100 8.40 -4.60 -15.16
N PRO A 101 8.22 -3.40 -15.74
CA PRO A 101 7.02 -2.59 -15.52
C PRO A 101 5.71 -3.20 -16.05
N PRO A 102 4.60 -3.07 -15.29
CA PRO A 102 3.29 -3.50 -15.75
C PRO A 102 2.83 -2.61 -16.90
N PHE A 103 2.01 -3.18 -17.78
CA PHE A 103 1.39 -2.43 -18.87
C PHE A 103 0.62 -1.18 -18.38
N SER A 104 0.01 -1.26 -17.20
CA SER A 104 -0.72 -0.14 -16.58
C SER A 104 0.17 1.06 -16.25
N TRP A 105 1.46 0.85 -15.99
CA TRP A 105 2.41 1.93 -15.70
C TRP A 105 2.67 2.80 -16.93
N TYR A 106 2.86 2.19 -18.10
CA TYR A 106 3.03 2.91 -19.36
C TYR A 106 1.83 3.82 -19.66
N ARG A 107 0.61 3.32 -19.41
CA ARG A 107 -0.63 4.08 -19.62
C ARG A 107 -0.75 5.31 -18.71
N ARG A 108 -0.34 5.19 -17.43
CA ARG A 108 -0.32 6.35 -16.52
C ARG A 108 0.74 7.37 -16.91
N ARG A 109 1.92 6.92 -17.33
CA ARG A 109 3.01 7.82 -17.74
C ARG A 109 2.62 8.66 -18.95
N HIS A 110 1.87 8.09 -19.88
CA HIS A 110 1.35 8.83 -21.05
C HIS A 110 0.31 9.88 -20.66
N ARG A 111 -0.59 9.58 -19.71
CA ARG A 111 -1.59 10.54 -19.21
C ARG A 111 -1.00 11.71 -18.43
N ARG A 112 0.18 11.57 -17.83
CA ARG A 112 0.87 12.65 -17.10
C ARG A 112 1.71 13.56 -18.00
N ARG A 113 1.83 13.24 -19.28
CA ARG A 113 2.58 14.03 -20.28
C ARG A 113 1.68 14.95 -21.12
N HIS A 114 0.37 14.88 -20.91
CA HIS A 114 -0.64 15.78 -21.45
C HIS A 114 -1.32 16.50 -20.29
#